data_AF-A0A969RD17-F1
#
_entry.id   AF-A0A969RD17-F1
#
_cell.length_a   1.000
_cell.length_b   1.000
_cell.length_c   1.000
_cell.angle_alpha   90.00
_cell.angle_beta   90.00
_cell.angle_gamma   90.00
#
_symmetry.space_group_name_H-M   'P 1'
#
loop_
_entity.id
_entity.type
_entity.pdbx_description
1 polymer ?
#
loop_
_entity_poly.entity_id
_entity_poly.type
_entity_poly.pdbx_seq_one_letter_code
_entity_poly.pdbx_strand_id
1 'polypeptide(L)'
;MAQSSYGQLSPEPYQPFIDKLDLKQFYSLPIPKSYLYCTEDNVLPQGEQWGWHPRMSNRLGLFRLVQMPGSHEVMFSNPIGLAEKIIVAGRD
;
A
#
# COMPACT_ATOMS: atom_id res chain seq x y z
N MET A 1 19.83 -9.07 -3.28
CA MET A 1 18.70 -8.22 -3.69
C MET A 1 18.68 -6.87 -2.97
N ALA A 2 18.91 -6.81 -1.65
CA ALA A 2 18.86 -5.54 -0.91
C ALA A 2 19.71 -4.40 -1.52
N GLN A 3 20.99 -4.63 -1.83
CA GLN A 3 21.87 -3.61 -2.41
C GLN A 3 21.42 -3.15 -3.81
N SER A 4 21.00 -4.08 -4.67
CA SER A 4 20.54 -3.77 -6.03
C SER A 4 19.19 -3.03 -6.03
N SER A 5 18.32 -3.31 -5.07
CA SER A 5 17.07 -2.56 -4.89
C SER A 5 17.35 -1.16 -4.32
N TYR A 6 18.23 -1.06 -3.33
CA TYR A 6 18.62 0.24 -2.74
C TYR A 6 19.26 1.18 -3.77
N GLY A 7 20.09 0.65 -4.68
CA GLY A 7 20.71 1.44 -5.75
C GLY A 7 19.74 2.05 -6.77
N GLN A 8 18.46 1.65 -6.76
CA GLN A 8 17.40 2.22 -7.61
C GLN A 8 16.61 3.34 -6.91
N LEU A 9 16.84 3.57 -5.62
CA LEU A 9 16.13 4.58 -4.84
C LEU A 9 16.77 5.96 -4.98
N SER A 10 15.96 7.01 -4.84
CA SER A 10 16.40 8.40 -4.72
C SER A 10 15.90 9.03 -3.43
N PRO A 11 16.55 10.09 -2.92
CA PRO A 11 16.01 10.87 -1.82
C PRO A 11 14.62 11.44 -2.16
N GLU A 12 13.68 11.31 -1.23
CA GLU A 12 12.32 11.86 -1.35
C GLU A 12 12.25 13.25 -0.72
N PRO A 13 11.69 14.27 -1.40
CA PRO A 13 11.38 15.56 -0.77
C PRO A 13 10.46 15.39 0.45
N TYR A 14 10.81 16.01 1.58
CA TYR A 14 10.06 15.78 2.82
C TYR A 14 8.74 16.56 2.92
N GLN A 15 8.61 17.69 2.20
CA GLN A 15 7.45 18.58 2.33
C GLN A 15 6.09 17.87 2.08
N PRO A 16 5.92 17.06 1.02
CA PRO A 16 4.68 16.33 0.79
C PRO A 16 4.28 15.37 1.92
N PHE A 17 5.25 14.90 2.73
CA PHE A 17 4.99 13.98 3.85
C PHE A 17 4.30 14.66 5.05
N ILE A 18 4.50 15.97 5.21
CA ILE A 18 3.97 16.75 6.34
C ILE A 18 2.82 17.68 5.95
N ASP A 19 2.50 17.76 4.66
CA ASP A 19 1.38 18.56 4.16
C ASP A 19 0.03 18.00 4.65
N LYS A 20 -0.84 18.91 5.10
CA LYS A 20 -2.22 18.56 5.46
C LYS A 20 -3.10 18.59 4.22
N LEU A 21 -3.75 17.48 3.91
CA LEU A 21 -4.63 17.34 2.75
C LEU A 21 -6.10 17.49 3.14
N ASP A 22 -6.87 18.29 2.40
CA ASP A 22 -8.34 18.26 2.46
C ASP A 22 -8.85 17.09 1.59
N LEU A 23 -9.32 16.03 2.24
CA LEU A 23 -9.75 14.79 1.59
C LEU A 23 -11.29 14.66 1.47
N LYS A 24 -12.07 15.73 1.71
CA LYS A 24 -13.54 15.66 1.65
C LYS A 24 -14.05 15.10 0.32
N GLN A 25 -13.48 15.57 -0.80
CA GLN A 25 -13.85 15.09 -2.12
C GLN A 25 -13.48 13.62 -2.33
N PHE A 26 -12.29 13.19 -1.90
CA PHE A 26 -11.87 11.79 -1.99
C PHE A 26 -12.88 10.85 -1.31
N TYR A 27 -13.33 11.23 -0.11
CA TYR A 27 -14.29 10.45 0.65
C TYR A 27 -15.72 10.47 0.08
N SER A 28 -16.08 11.46 -0.75
CA SER A 28 -17.39 11.51 -1.40
C SER A 28 -17.47 10.71 -2.71
N LEU A 29 -16.33 10.24 -3.25
CA LEU A 29 -16.32 9.56 -4.55
C LEU A 29 -16.97 8.16 -4.47
N PRO A 30 -17.93 7.84 -5.36
CA PRO A 30 -18.59 6.52 -5.41
C PRO A 30 -17.74 5.43 -6.05
N ILE A 31 -16.45 5.72 -6.31
CA ILE A 31 -15.52 4.79 -6.96
C ILE A 31 -15.19 3.65 -5.98
N PRO A 32 -15.40 2.37 -6.35
CA PRO A 32 -15.01 1.22 -5.53
C PRO A 32 -13.52 1.23 -5.21
N LYS A 33 -13.16 0.70 -4.05
CA LYS A 33 -11.79 0.78 -3.51
C LYS A 33 -11.31 -0.61 -3.12
N SER A 34 -10.03 -0.87 -3.36
CA SER A 34 -9.36 -2.09 -2.94
C SER A 34 -8.11 -1.74 -2.15
N TYR A 35 -7.74 -2.59 -1.21
CA TYR A 35 -6.47 -2.49 -0.48
C TYR A 35 -5.70 -3.80 -0.69
N LEU A 36 -4.62 -3.74 -1.45
CA LEU A 36 -3.69 -4.86 -1.62
C LEU A 36 -2.60 -4.78 -0.55
N TYR A 37 -2.60 -5.73 0.37
CA TYR A 37 -1.70 -5.75 1.52
C TYR A 37 -0.72 -6.92 1.45
N CYS A 38 0.58 -6.57 1.48
CA CYS A 38 1.65 -7.54 1.63
C CYS A 38 1.92 -7.79 3.12
N THR A 39 1.77 -9.03 3.59
CA THR A 39 1.66 -9.33 5.02
C THR A 39 2.92 -9.13 5.84
N GLU A 40 4.08 -9.06 5.20
CA GLU A 40 5.39 -8.87 5.79
C GLU A 40 5.96 -7.46 5.53
N ASP A 41 5.14 -6.54 5.02
CA ASP A 41 5.49 -5.13 4.88
C ASP A 41 5.64 -4.48 6.27
N ASN A 42 6.89 -4.11 6.60
CA ASN A 42 7.26 -3.48 7.87
C ASN A 42 7.83 -2.07 7.68
N VAL A 43 7.48 -1.36 6.60
CA VAL A 43 7.88 0.05 6.43
C VAL A 43 7.33 0.91 7.58
N LEU A 44 6.10 0.63 7.99
CA LEU A 44 5.55 1.13 9.24
C LEU A 44 5.49 -0.02 10.26
N PRO A 45 5.70 0.26 11.56
CA PRO A 45 5.52 -0.75 12.60
C PRO A 45 4.13 -1.37 12.53
N GLN A 46 4.10 -2.70 12.52
CA GLN A 46 2.86 -3.47 12.58
C GLN A 46 2.06 -3.13 13.84
N GLY A 47 0.73 -3.25 13.74
CA GLY A 47 -0.18 -3.04 14.86
C GLY A 47 -1.03 -1.77 14.77
N GLU A 48 -1.73 -1.48 15.86
CA GLU A 48 -2.86 -0.55 15.90
C GLU A 48 -2.50 0.93 15.74
N GLN A 49 -1.23 1.30 15.90
CA GLN A 49 -0.81 2.70 15.84
C GLN A 49 -0.41 3.15 14.43
N TRP A 50 0.27 2.28 13.67
CA TRP A 50 0.90 2.66 12.40
C TRP A 50 0.72 1.63 11.27
N GLY A 51 0.18 0.45 11.55
CA GLY A 51 0.13 -0.64 10.57
C GLY A 51 -0.72 -0.32 9.34
N TRP A 52 -0.31 -0.88 8.19
CA TRP A 52 -1.03 -0.77 6.92
C TRP A 52 -2.45 -1.37 7.01
N HIS A 53 -2.56 -2.57 7.58
CA HIS A 53 -3.82 -3.24 7.83
C HIS A 53 -3.86 -3.77 9.28
N PRO A 54 -4.97 -3.59 10.03
CA PRO A 54 -6.22 -2.97 9.60
C PRO A 54 -6.24 -1.44 9.60
N ARG A 55 -5.30 -0.76 10.29
CA ARG A 55 -5.40 0.68 10.56
C ARG A 55 -5.51 1.57 9.32
N MET A 56 -4.51 1.60 8.43
CA MET A 56 -4.57 2.50 7.26
C MET A 56 -5.68 2.10 6.30
N SER A 57 -5.85 0.80 6.05
CA SER A 57 -6.90 0.29 5.16
C SER A 57 -8.32 0.64 5.62
N ASN A 58 -8.62 0.61 6.92
CA ASN A 58 -9.94 0.95 7.45
C ASN A 58 -10.36 2.40 7.16
N ARG A 59 -9.40 3.29 6.88
CA ARG A 59 -9.69 4.67 6.48
C ARG A 59 -10.43 4.75 5.14
N LEU A 60 -10.47 3.68 4.34
CA LEU A 60 -11.19 3.64 3.06
C LEU A 60 -12.71 3.42 3.19
N GLY A 61 -13.21 3.05 4.37
CA GLY A 61 -14.62 2.69 4.56
C GLY A 61 -14.93 1.31 3.96
N LEU A 62 -15.82 1.24 2.98
CA LEU A 62 -16.08 0.00 2.25
C LEU A 62 -15.00 -0.22 1.18
N PHE A 63 -14.25 -1.33 1.31
CA PHE A 63 -13.23 -1.71 0.35
C PHE A 63 -13.09 -3.23 0.23
N ARG A 64 -12.51 -3.69 -0.87
CA ARG A 64 -12.08 -5.08 -1.05
C ARG A 64 -10.66 -5.26 -0.51
N LEU A 65 -10.49 -6.14 0.47
CA LEU A 65 -9.17 -6.54 0.94
C LEU A 65 -8.61 -7.65 0.04
N VAL A 66 -7.38 -7.47 -0.46
CA VAL A 66 -6.60 -8.51 -1.13
C VAL A 66 -5.28 -8.65 -0.39
N GLN A 67 -4.87 -9.88 -0.09
CA GLN A 67 -3.62 -10.14 0.62
C GLN A 67 -2.70 -11.05 -0.19
N MET A 68 -1.41 -10.87 0.03
CA MET A 68 -0.36 -11.76 -0.43
C MET A 68 0.84 -11.75 0.53
N PRO A 69 1.63 -12.83 0.57
CA PRO A 69 2.94 -12.81 1.21
C PRO A 69 3.89 -11.85 0.47
N GLY A 70 4.73 -11.14 1.22
CA GLY A 70 5.74 -10.23 0.69
C GLY A 70 6.01 -9.04 1.60
N SER A 71 7.15 -8.39 1.37
CA SER A 71 7.48 -7.11 2.00
C SER A 71 6.95 -5.92 1.17
N HIS A 72 7.28 -4.70 1.60
CA HIS A 72 6.96 -3.47 0.86
C HIS A 72 7.43 -3.48 -0.60
N GLU A 73 8.58 -4.11 -0.83
CA GLU A 73 9.30 -4.11 -2.08
C GLU A 73 9.13 -5.44 -2.85
N VAL A 74 7.95 -6.07 -2.70
CA VAL A 74 7.64 -7.39 -3.28
C VAL A 74 7.75 -7.43 -4.81
N MET A 75 7.66 -6.28 -5.50
CA MET A 75 7.88 -6.20 -6.94
C MET A 75 9.26 -6.69 -7.37
N PHE A 76 10.29 -6.60 -6.50
CA PHE A 76 11.61 -7.12 -6.82
C PHE A 76 11.72 -8.63 -6.63
N SER A 77 10.99 -9.21 -5.67
CA SER A 77 11.10 -10.63 -5.29
C SER A 77 10.04 -11.53 -5.91
N ASN A 78 8.83 -11.02 -6.15
CA ASN A 78 7.71 -11.73 -6.75
C ASN A 78 6.85 -10.79 -7.63
N PRO A 79 7.39 -10.27 -8.75
CA PRO A 79 6.66 -9.36 -9.63
C PRO A 79 5.43 -9.99 -10.27
N ILE A 80 5.49 -11.29 -10.62
CA ILE A 80 4.37 -12.01 -11.25
C ILE A 80 3.21 -12.15 -10.26
N GLY A 81 3.49 -12.62 -9.04
CA GLY A 81 2.46 -12.75 -8.00
C GLY A 81 1.86 -11.40 -7.62
N LEU A 82 2.66 -10.33 -7.59
CA LEU A 82 2.12 -8.98 -7.37
C LEU A 82 1.18 -8.56 -8.51
N ALA A 83 1.56 -8.77 -9.77
CA ALA A 83 0.74 -8.43 -10.93
C ALA A 83 -0.61 -9.17 -10.92
N GLU A 84 -0.60 -10.47 -10.62
CA GLU A 84 -1.83 -11.27 -10.48
C GLU A 84 -2.74 -10.72 -9.39
N LYS A 85 -2.17 -10.29 -8.25
CA LYS A 85 -2.93 -9.73 -7.12
C LYS A 85 -3.47 -8.34 -7.41
N ILE A 86 -2.79 -7.53 -8.21
CA ILE A 86 -3.31 -6.26 -8.73
C ILE A 86 -4.54 -6.51 -9.61
N ILE A 87 -4.50 -7.52 -10.50
CA ILE A 87 -5.66 -7.90 -11.32
C ILE A 87 -6.82 -8.34 -10.42
N VAL A 88 -6.56 -9.17 -9.40
CA VAL A 88 -7.60 -9.59 -8.43
C VAL A 88 -8.16 -8.41 -7.63
N ALA A 89 -7.34 -7.42 -7.31
CA ALA A 89 -7.78 -6.21 -6.60
C ALA A 89 -8.64 -5.30 -7.50
N GLY A 90 -8.33 -5.23 -8.80
CA GLY A 90 -8.99 -4.35 -9.76
C GLY A 90 -10.14 -4.97 -10.58
N ARG A 91 -10.35 -6.29 -10.51
CA ARG A 91 -11.46 -6.95 -11.23
C ARG A 91 -12.83 -6.56 -10.68
N ASP A 92 -13.84 -6.50 -11.53
CA ASP A 92 -15.24 -6.42 -11.13
C ASP A 92 -15.85 -7.81 -11.01
#